data_AF-A1S8A6-F1
#
_entry.id   AF-A1S8A6-F1
#
_cell.length_a   1.000
_cell.length_b   1.000
_cell.length_c   1.000
_cell.angle_alpha   90.00
_cell.angle_beta   90.00
_cell.angle_gamma   90.00
#
_symmetry.space_group_name_H-M   'P 1'
#
loop_
_entity.id
_entity.type
_entity.pdbx_description
1 polymer ?
#
loop_
_entity_poly.entity_id
_entity_poly.type
_entity_poly.pdbx_seq_one_letter_code
_entity_poly.pdbx_strand_id
1 'polypeptide(L)'
;MRSAEFDREQVLRQAMQAFMQKGYSKTSMQDLTRATGLHPGSIYCAFENKRGLLLAAIGQYQADRTAQFQAFFPESGSVVAGLDAYLNNLVAECQCGADKGCLLTKSLNELAEQDSEISALLCKSLGSCQQGLAAQFQRAMDSGEIPATQTAMERAEYLVMGIYGLRTLAQTHPSAQTLKRLAVKLRMDSCA
;
A
#
# COMPACT_ATOMS: atom_id res chain seq x y z
N MET A 1 16.12 -8.01 32.59
CA MET A 1 16.22 -8.66 31.26
C MET A 1 16.43 -7.55 30.25
N ARG A 2 17.60 -7.47 29.62
CA ARG A 2 17.96 -6.36 28.73
C ARG A 2 17.23 -6.61 27.41
N SER A 3 16.13 -5.90 27.16
CA SER A 3 15.47 -5.92 25.85
C SER A 3 16.54 -5.48 24.85
N ALA A 4 16.84 -6.32 23.85
CA ALA A 4 17.66 -5.84 22.75
C ALA A 4 16.90 -4.67 22.13
N GLU A 5 17.45 -3.46 22.18
CA GLU A 5 16.93 -2.33 21.41
C GLU A 5 17.18 -2.65 19.94
N PHE A 6 16.20 -3.29 19.31
CA PHE A 6 16.17 -3.45 17.86
C PHE A 6 15.37 -2.30 17.27
N ASP A 7 15.72 -1.89 16.05
CA ASP A 7 14.90 -0.99 15.26
C ASP A 7 13.58 -1.71 14.92
N ARG A 8 12.53 -1.33 15.64
CA ARG A 8 11.21 -1.94 15.50
C ARG A 8 10.66 -1.75 14.09
N GLU A 9 10.85 -0.58 13.48
CA GLU A 9 10.34 -0.32 12.14
C GLU A 9 11.06 -1.18 11.11
N GLN A 10 12.38 -1.29 11.22
CA GLN A 10 13.18 -2.14 10.34
C GLN A 10 12.76 -3.61 10.43
N VAL A 11 12.57 -4.12 11.65
CA VAL A 11 12.09 -5.49 11.89
C VAL A 11 10.71 -5.71 11.28
N LEU A 12 9.80 -4.75 11.44
CA LEU A 12 8.45 -4.84 10.88
C LEU A 12 8.48 -4.81 9.35
N ARG A 13 9.32 -3.96 8.73
CA ARG A 13 9.52 -3.92 7.27
C ARG A 13 10.07 -5.26 6.75
N GLN A 14 11.02 -5.87 7.45
CA GLN A 14 11.59 -7.17 7.08
C GLN A 14 10.58 -8.31 7.22
N ALA A 15 9.84 -8.35 8.34
CA ALA A 15 8.77 -9.32 8.54
C ALA A 15 7.69 -9.18 7.45
N MET A 16 7.32 -7.94 7.11
CA MET A 16 6.37 -7.64 6.05
C MET A 16 6.82 -8.21 4.71
N GLN A 17 8.09 -8.02 4.34
CA GLN A 17 8.64 -8.57 3.10
C GLN A 17 8.58 -10.10 3.07
N ALA A 18 8.85 -10.77 4.19
CA ALA A 18 8.75 -12.23 4.27
C ALA A 18 7.30 -12.70 4.04
N PHE A 19 6.33 -12.05 4.69
CA PHE A 19 4.91 -12.34 4.49
C PHE A 19 4.45 -12.08 3.06
N MET A 20 4.91 -11.00 2.41
CA MET A 20 4.59 -10.68 1.02
C MET A 20 5.12 -11.72 0.02
N GLN A 21 6.27 -12.32 0.31
CA GLN A 21 6.90 -13.29 -0.60
C GLN A 21 6.27 -14.69 -0.50
N LYS A 22 5.95 -15.14 0.70
CA LYS A 22 5.49 -16.52 0.95
C LYS A 22 4.00 -16.62 1.27
N GLY A 23 3.35 -15.51 1.61
CA GLY A 23 2.03 -15.49 2.24
C GLY A 23 2.10 -15.83 3.74
N TYR A 24 1.09 -15.43 4.51
CA TYR A 24 1.06 -15.61 5.97
C TYR A 24 1.18 -17.09 6.39
N SER A 25 0.37 -17.97 5.80
CA SER A 25 0.30 -19.38 6.18
C SER A 25 1.59 -20.14 5.91
N LYS A 26 2.28 -19.84 4.79
CA LYS A 26 3.53 -20.51 4.40
C LYS A 26 4.79 -19.87 4.99
N THR A 27 4.67 -18.70 5.63
CA THR A 27 5.79 -18.07 6.34
C THR A 27 5.92 -18.72 7.72
N SER A 28 7.03 -19.42 7.94
CA SER A 28 7.33 -20.07 9.23
C SER A 28 7.97 -19.10 10.23
N MET A 29 7.98 -19.45 11.52
CA MET A 29 8.73 -18.69 12.52
C MET A 29 10.24 -18.66 12.20
N GLN A 30 10.77 -19.74 11.62
CA GLN A 30 12.18 -19.78 11.21
C GLN A 30 12.46 -18.79 10.06
N ASP A 31 11.54 -18.65 9.10
CA ASP A 31 11.65 -17.63 8.05
C ASP A 31 11.66 -16.22 8.64
N LEU A 32 10.81 -15.95 9.63
CA LEU A 32 10.74 -14.64 10.29
C LEU A 32 12.00 -14.33 11.08
N THR A 33 12.56 -15.30 11.82
CA THR A 33 13.84 -15.10 12.51
C THR A 33 14.98 -14.81 11.52
N ARG A 34 14.98 -15.49 10.37
CA ARG A 34 15.98 -15.26 9.32
C ARG A 34 15.81 -13.89 8.66
N ALA A 35 14.58 -13.47 8.40
CA ALA A 35 14.28 -12.19 7.77
C ALA A 35 14.58 -11.01 8.69
N THR A 36 14.24 -11.14 9.99
CA THR A 36 14.33 -10.05 10.97
C THR A 36 15.65 -10.00 11.75
N GLY A 37 16.43 -11.09 11.71
CA GLY A 37 17.61 -11.26 12.55
C GLY A 37 17.31 -11.45 14.04
N LEU A 38 16.03 -11.49 14.44
CA LEU A 38 15.64 -11.68 15.83
C LEU A 38 15.61 -13.17 16.22
N HIS A 39 15.96 -13.46 17.46
CA HIS A 39 15.69 -14.77 18.06
C HIS A 39 14.18 -15.00 18.25
N PRO A 40 13.69 -16.25 18.19
CA PRO A 40 12.26 -16.56 18.37
C PRO A 40 11.67 -15.94 19.64
N GLY A 41 12.39 -16.03 20.77
CA GLY A 41 11.95 -15.47 22.05
C GLY A 41 11.73 -13.95 22.02
N SER A 42 12.54 -13.21 21.27
CA SER A 42 12.37 -11.75 21.09
C SER A 42 11.12 -11.43 20.27
N ILE A 43 10.84 -12.22 19.24
CA ILE A 43 9.62 -12.06 18.43
C ILE A 43 8.38 -12.32 19.28
N TYR A 44 8.35 -13.43 20.04
CA TYR A 44 7.24 -13.74 20.94
C TYR A 44 7.07 -12.70 22.05
N CYS A 45 8.17 -12.18 22.61
CA CYS A 45 8.09 -11.16 23.65
C CYS A 45 7.57 -9.81 23.13
N ALA A 46 7.94 -9.40 21.91
CA ALA A 46 7.61 -8.08 21.37
C ALA A 46 6.30 -8.03 20.56
N PHE A 47 5.82 -9.17 20.07
CA PHE A 47 4.68 -9.25 19.17
C PHE A 47 3.70 -10.37 19.53
N GLU A 48 3.89 -11.03 20.68
CA GLU A 48 3.09 -12.12 21.24
C GLU A 48 3.12 -13.43 20.43
N ASN A 49 2.91 -13.37 19.12
CA ASN A 49 2.86 -14.51 18.22
C ASN A 49 3.03 -14.07 16.74
N LYS A 50 2.99 -15.03 15.80
CA LYS A 50 3.10 -14.75 14.35
C LYS A 50 2.03 -13.78 13.84
N ARG A 51 0.80 -13.88 14.38
CA ARG A 51 -0.33 -13.02 14.01
C ARG A 51 -0.11 -11.58 14.50
N GLY A 52 0.30 -11.40 15.75
CA GLY A 52 0.63 -10.08 16.29
C GLY A 52 1.77 -9.40 15.53
N LEU A 53 2.78 -10.17 15.10
CA LEU A 53 3.83 -9.65 14.21
C LEU A 53 3.28 -9.22 12.84
N LEU A 54 2.37 -10.02 12.25
CA LEU A 54 1.72 -9.65 10.99
C LEU A 54 0.93 -8.34 11.13
N LEU A 55 0.10 -8.19 12.16
CA LEU A 55 -0.71 -6.99 12.39
C LEU A 55 0.17 -5.75 12.54
N ALA A 56 1.25 -5.85 13.33
CA ALA A 56 2.20 -4.77 13.48
C ALA A 56 2.93 -4.45 12.17
N ALA A 57 3.28 -5.47 11.38
CA ALA A 57 3.94 -5.29 10.08
C ALA A 57 3.03 -4.62 9.04
N ILE A 58 1.73 -4.97 9.03
CA ILE A 58 0.71 -4.30 8.22
C ILE A 58 0.57 -2.82 8.63
N GLY A 59 0.57 -2.53 9.93
CA GLY A 59 0.54 -1.16 10.45
C GLY A 59 1.73 -0.33 9.99
N GLN A 60 2.95 -0.87 10.12
CA GLN A 60 4.17 -0.20 9.64
C GLN A 60 4.13 0.02 8.12
N TYR A 61 3.71 -0.99 7.37
CA TYR A 61 3.58 -0.88 5.92
C TYR A 61 2.61 0.24 5.51
N GLN A 62 1.47 0.37 6.19
CA GLN A 62 0.54 1.48 5.95
C GLN A 62 1.19 2.83 6.24
N ALA A 63 1.89 2.97 7.37
CA ALA A 63 2.58 4.21 7.72
C ALA A 63 3.62 4.61 6.65
N ASP A 64 4.44 3.66 6.19
CA ASP A 64 5.42 3.88 5.13
C ASP A 64 4.74 4.29 3.81
N ARG A 65 3.62 3.64 3.44
CA ARG A 65 2.85 3.99 2.22
C ARG A 65 2.18 5.35 2.33
N THR A 66 1.68 5.74 3.50
CA THR A 66 1.11 7.08 3.73
C THR A 66 2.18 8.15 3.61
N ALA A 67 3.36 7.94 4.21
CA ALA A 67 4.47 8.89 4.08
C ALA A 67 4.95 9.02 2.62
N GLN A 68 5.08 7.89 1.90
CA GLN A 68 5.42 7.89 0.48
C GLN A 68 4.35 8.61 -0.36
N PHE A 69 3.06 8.38 -0.06
CA PHE A 69 1.95 9.05 -0.74
C PHE A 69 2.02 10.58 -0.55
N GLN A 70 2.20 11.05 0.69
CA GLN A 70 2.30 12.48 1.00
C GLN A 70 3.45 13.16 0.26
N ALA A 71 4.57 12.45 0.06
CA ALA A 71 5.72 12.98 -0.67
C ALA A 71 5.42 13.33 -2.14
N PHE A 72 4.38 12.74 -2.77
CA PHE A 72 3.95 13.11 -4.12
C PHE A 72 3.14 14.41 -4.17
N PHE A 73 2.65 14.91 -3.03
CA PHE A 73 1.73 16.04 -2.95
C PHE A 73 2.25 17.15 -2.02
N PRO A 74 3.42 17.75 -2.30
CA PRO A 74 3.93 18.86 -1.50
C PRO A 74 2.92 20.03 -1.47
N GLU A 75 2.92 20.80 -0.38
CA GLU A 75 1.90 21.83 -0.11
C GLU A 75 1.76 22.87 -1.23
N SER A 76 2.87 23.29 -1.83
CA SER A 76 2.89 24.27 -2.93
C SER A 76 2.99 23.64 -4.32
N GLY A 77 2.79 22.33 -4.46
CA GLY A 77 2.89 21.61 -5.73
C GLY A 77 1.55 21.41 -6.42
N SER A 78 1.58 21.28 -7.75
CA SER A 78 0.42 20.90 -8.55
C SER A 78 -0.06 19.50 -8.17
N VAL A 79 -1.36 19.38 -7.90
CA VAL A 79 -1.97 18.08 -7.60
C VAL A 79 -1.94 17.17 -8.83
N VAL A 80 -2.17 17.72 -10.03
CA VAL A 80 -2.15 16.93 -11.27
C VAL A 80 -0.76 16.34 -11.50
N ALA A 81 0.30 17.14 -11.30
CA ALA A 81 1.68 16.65 -11.39
C ALA A 81 1.99 15.59 -10.32
N GLY A 82 1.47 15.75 -9.11
CA GLY A 82 1.57 14.75 -8.03
C GLY A 82 0.91 13.42 -8.39
N LEU A 83 -0.29 13.47 -9.00
CA LEU A 83 -1.00 12.29 -9.50
C LEU A 83 -0.22 11.58 -10.62
N ASP A 84 0.36 12.34 -11.55
CA ASP A 84 1.24 11.79 -12.60
C ASP A 84 2.44 11.06 -11.97
N ALA A 85 3.14 11.70 -11.02
CA ALA A 85 4.28 11.11 -10.34
C ALA A 85 3.89 9.85 -9.55
N TYR A 86 2.77 9.89 -8.83
CA TYR A 86 2.26 8.76 -8.06
C TYR A 86 1.91 7.55 -8.95
N LEU A 87 1.20 7.77 -10.05
CA LEU A 87 0.83 6.71 -10.99
C LEU A 87 2.03 6.17 -11.77
N ASN A 88 3.00 7.02 -12.11
CA ASN A 88 4.26 6.57 -12.72
C ASN A 88 5.08 5.68 -11.76
N ASN A 89 5.16 6.06 -10.48
CA ASN A 89 5.79 5.23 -9.46
C ASN A 89 5.05 3.88 -9.32
N LEU A 90 3.71 3.89 -9.30
CA LEU A 90 2.93 2.65 -9.26
C LEU A 90 3.23 1.75 -10.46
N VAL A 91 3.31 2.30 -11.67
CA VAL A 91 3.65 1.51 -12.86
C VAL A 91 5.06 0.93 -12.79
N ALA A 92 6.02 1.68 -12.23
CA ALA A 92 7.37 1.17 -11.98
C ALA A 92 7.39 0.03 -10.95
N GLU A 93 6.65 0.17 -9.84
CA GLU A 93 6.47 -0.89 -8.83
C GLU A 93 5.92 -2.17 -9.46
N CYS A 94 4.92 -2.04 -10.34
CA CYS A 94 4.35 -3.16 -11.11
C CYS A 94 5.36 -3.86 -12.03
N GLN A 95 6.26 -3.10 -12.67
CA GLN A 95 7.21 -3.63 -13.65
C GLN A 95 8.40 -4.34 -13.02
N CYS A 96 8.86 -3.89 -11.86
CA CYS A 96 10.00 -4.50 -11.17
C CYS A 96 9.69 -5.88 -10.55
N GLY A 97 8.49 -6.45 -10.80
CA GLY A 97 7.98 -7.59 -10.03
C GLY A 97 7.83 -7.25 -8.53
N ALA A 98 7.89 -5.95 -8.21
CA ALA A 98 7.86 -5.41 -6.87
C ALA A 98 6.42 -5.04 -6.44
N ASP A 99 5.40 -5.43 -7.21
CA ASP A 99 3.99 -5.38 -6.80
C ASP A 99 3.67 -6.44 -5.74
N LYS A 100 4.46 -6.39 -4.67
CA LYS A 100 4.20 -7.00 -3.38
C LYS A 100 2.92 -6.45 -2.76
N GLY A 101 2.43 -5.28 -3.22
CA GLY A 101 1.18 -4.68 -2.79
C GLY A 101 -0.04 -5.52 -3.20
N CYS A 102 -0.07 -6.06 -4.42
CA CYS A 102 -1.15 -6.93 -4.85
C CYS A 102 -1.06 -8.34 -4.23
N LEU A 103 0.16 -8.90 -4.09
CA LEU A 103 0.38 -10.15 -3.35
C LEU A 103 -0.02 -10.04 -1.87
N LEU A 104 0.29 -8.89 -1.25
CA LEU A 104 -0.16 -8.58 0.09
C LEU A 104 -1.68 -8.50 0.14
N THR A 105 -2.30 -7.71 -0.74
CA THR A 105 -3.76 -7.58 -0.79
C THR A 105 -4.42 -8.94 -0.95
N LYS A 106 -3.89 -9.81 -1.83
CA LYS A 106 -4.38 -11.18 -2.01
C LYS A 106 -4.22 -12.01 -0.74
N SER A 107 -3.03 -12.02 -0.14
CA SER A 107 -2.75 -12.78 1.09
C SER A 107 -3.58 -12.28 2.29
N LEU A 108 -3.85 -10.98 2.35
CA LEU A 108 -4.67 -10.37 3.38
C LEU A 108 -6.16 -10.61 3.12
N ASN A 109 -6.62 -10.62 1.87
CA ASN A 109 -8.01 -10.98 1.55
C ASN A 109 -8.29 -12.46 1.90
N GLU A 110 -7.40 -13.38 1.53
CA GLU A 110 -7.48 -14.79 1.93
C GLU A 110 -7.53 -14.95 3.45
N LEU A 111 -6.82 -14.09 4.19
CA LEU A 111 -6.79 -14.12 5.65
C LEU A 111 -7.98 -13.38 6.28
N ALA A 112 -8.48 -12.32 5.65
CA ALA A 112 -9.63 -11.54 6.09
C ALA A 112 -10.94 -12.34 6.03
N GLU A 113 -11.04 -13.31 5.12
CA GLU A 113 -12.14 -14.29 5.11
C GLU A 113 -12.20 -15.13 6.41
N GLN A 114 -11.09 -15.21 7.14
CA GLN A 114 -10.93 -16.03 8.34
C GLN A 114 -10.70 -15.20 9.62
N ASP A 115 -10.47 -13.89 9.48
CA ASP A 115 -10.05 -13.00 10.57
C ASP A 115 -10.66 -11.59 10.43
N SER A 116 -11.61 -11.28 11.33
CA SER A 116 -12.35 -10.02 11.31
C SER A 116 -11.50 -8.79 11.62
N GLU A 117 -10.42 -8.92 12.39
CA GLU A 117 -9.53 -7.81 12.73
C GLU A 117 -8.70 -7.41 11.50
N ILE A 118 -8.23 -8.39 10.74
CA ILE A 118 -7.48 -8.17 9.50
C ILE A 118 -8.40 -7.58 8.43
N SER A 119 -9.63 -8.07 8.33
CA SER A 119 -10.67 -7.47 7.48
C SER A 119 -10.90 -5.99 7.83
N ALA A 120 -11.10 -5.68 9.11
CA ALA A 120 -11.30 -4.29 9.56
C ALA A 120 -10.09 -3.40 9.24
N LEU A 121 -8.86 -3.91 9.39
CA LEU A 121 -7.63 -3.18 9.04
C LEU A 121 -7.55 -2.89 7.53
N LEU A 122 -7.92 -3.84 6.67
CA LEU A 122 -7.96 -3.63 5.23
C LEU A 122 -8.99 -2.56 4.84
N CYS A 123 -10.21 -2.64 5.39
CA CYS A 123 -11.24 -1.64 5.15
C CYS A 123 -10.80 -0.25 5.59
N LYS A 124 -10.18 -0.14 6.78
CA LYS A 124 -9.62 1.12 7.27
C LYS A 124 -8.49 1.66 6.38
N SER A 125 -7.63 0.77 5.87
CA SER A 125 -6.54 1.14 4.95
C SER A 125 -7.09 1.73 3.66
N LEU A 126 -8.10 1.08 3.08
CA LEU A 126 -8.76 1.53 1.86
C LEU A 126 -9.43 2.89 2.06
N GLY A 127 -10.21 3.04 3.14
CA GLY A 127 -10.86 4.30 3.49
C GLY A 127 -9.86 5.45 3.71
N SER A 128 -8.74 5.17 4.37
CA SER A 128 -7.67 6.17 4.58
C SER A 128 -7.02 6.60 3.27
N CYS A 129 -6.82 5.67 2.33
CA CYS A 129 -6.31 5.96 0.99
C CYS A 129 -7.28 6.84 0.19
N GLN A 130 -8.57 6.50 0.20
CA GLN A 130 -9.63 7.28 -0.46
C GLN A 130 -9.71 8.70 0.12
N GLN A 131 -9.70 8.84 1.45
CA GLN A 131 -9.69 10.15 2.10
C GLN A 131 -8.45 10.98 1.75
N GLY A 132 -7.27 10.35 1.74
CA GLY A 132 -6.03 11.02 1.35
C GLY A 132 -6.07 11.57 -0.09
N LEU A 133 -6.58 10.76 -1.03
CA LEU A 133 -6.77 11.19 -2.43
C LEU A 133 -7.88 12.23 -2.58
N ALA A 134 -9.00 12.09 -1.86
CA ALA A 134 -10.09 13.05 -1.88
C ALA A 134 -9.61 14.42 -1.40
N ALA A 135 -8.76 14.49 -0.37
CA ALA A 135 -8.16 15.74 0.06
C ALA A 135 -7.31 16.39 -1.05
N GLN A 136 -6.58 15.60 -1.84
CA GLN A 136 -5.82 16.14 -2.97
C GLN A 136 -6.74 16.62 -4.11
N PHE A 137 -7.78 15.86 -4.45
CA PHE A 137 -8.76 16.28 -5.45
C PHE A 137 -9.47 17.57 -5.03
N GLN A 138 -9.85 17.71 -3.76
CA GLN A 138 -10.44 18.94 -3.25
C GLN A 138 -9.47 20.12 -3.42
N ARG A 139 -8.20 19.95 -3.08
CA ARG A 139 -7.16 20.97 -3.28
C ARG A 139 -6.99 21.36 -4.76
N ALA A 140 -7.08 20.40 -5.67
CA ALA A 140 -7.02 20.64 -7.11
C ALA A 140 -8.25 21.41 -7.62
N MET A 141 -9.43 21.12 -7.06
CA MET A 141 -10.66 21.83 -7.37
C MET A 141 -10.63 23.28 -6.85
N ASP A 142 -10.18 23.47 -5.61
CA ASP A 142 -10.09 24.78 -4.96
C ASP A 142 -9.09 25.72 -5.67
N SER A 143 -8.01 25.15 -6.22
CA SER A 143 -7.00 25.88 -7.01
C SER A 143 -7.37 26.04 -8.50
N GLY A 144 -8.45 25.42 -8.96
CA GLY A 144 -8.88 25.44 -10.36
C GLY A 144 -8.01 24.60 -11.31
N GLU A 145 -7.14 23.72 -10.80
CA GLU A 145 -6.36 22.77 -11.62
C GLU A 145 -7.27 21.77 -12.34
N ILE A 146 -8.42 21.41 -11.74
CA ILE A 146 -9.42 20.49 -12.30
C ILE A 146 -10.84 21.03 -12.12
N PRO A 147 -11.80 20.65 -12.98
CA PRO A 147 -13.19 21.06 -12.84
C PRO A 147 -13.91 20.40 -11.65
N ALA A 148 -14.78 21.18 -11.00
CA ALA A 148 -15.63 20.74 -9.89
C ALA A 148 -16.95 20.06 -10.33
N THR A 149 -16.91 19.29 -11.42
CA THR A 149 -18.09 18.61 -12.01
C THR A 149 -18.52 17.36 -11.24
N GLN A 150 -17.60 16.76 -10.48
CA GLN A 150 -17.79 15.58 -9.63
C GLN A 150 -17.21 15.88 -8.24
N THR A 151 -17.68 15.18 -7.22
CA THR A 151 -17.14 15.35 -5.87
C THR A 151 -15.71 14.80 -5.79
N ALA A 152 -14.90 15.37 -4.89
CA ALA A 152 -13.55 14.90 -4.64
C ALA A 152 -13.51 13.42 -4.19
N MET A 153 -14.53 12.96 -3.46
CA MET A 153 -14.65 11.57 -3.01
C MET A 153 -14.93 10.62 -4.18
N GLU A 154 -15.88 10.94 -5.07
CA GLU A 154 -16.16 10.11 -6.25
C GLU A 154 -14.92 9.92 -7.13
N ARG A 155 -14.14 11.00 -7.34
CA ARG A 155 -12.85 10.94 -8.06
C ARG A 155 -11.83 10.06 -7.35
N ALA A 156 -11.74 10.15 -6.03
CA ALA A 156 -10.85 9.33 -5.23
C ALA A 156 -11.22 7.84 -5.29
N GLU A 157 -12.51 7.51 -5.15
CA GLU A 157 -13.02 6.14 -5.26
C GLU A 157 -12.74 5.54 -6.64
N TYR A 158 -13.01 6.30 -7.70
CA TYR A 158 -12.72 5.88 -9.08
C TYR A 158 -11.22 5.63 -9.30
N LEU A 159 -10.37 6.57 -8.85
CA LEU A 159 -8.92 6.44 -8.99
C LEU A 159 -8.38 5.23 -8.22
N VAL A 160 -8.86 5.01 -6.98
CA VAL A 160 -8.49 3.85 -6.16
C VAL A 160 -8.91 2.56 -6.85
N MET A 161 -10.14 2.46 -7.34
CA MET A 161 -10.60 1.29 -8.11
C MET A 161 -9.67 1.02 -9.31
N GLY A 162 -9.33 2.06 -10.08
CA GLY A 162 -8.43 1.94 -11.22
C GLY A 162 -7.01 1.50 -10.84
N ILE A 163 -6.47 2.00 -9.72
CA ILE A 163 -5.17 1.60 -9.16
C ILE A 163 -5.14 0.10 -8.85
N TYR A 164 -6.18 -0.43 -8.21
CA TYR A 164 -6.29 -1.86 -7.93
C TYR A 164 -6.42 -2.68 -9.23
N GLY A 165 -7.16 -2.16 -10.21
CA GLY A 165 -7.25 -2.75 -11.55
C GLY A 165 -5.89 -2.84 -12.25
N LEU A 166 -5.08 -1.77 -12.21
CA LEU A 166 -3.73 -1.74 -12.79
C LEU A 166 -2.79 -2.75 -12.14
N ARG A 167 -2.79 -2.83 -10.81
CA ARG A 167 -2.00 -3.81 -10.04
C ARG A 167 -2.41 -5.25 -10.35
N THR A 168 -3.72 -5.50 -10.43
CA THR A 168 -4.24 -6.82 -10.79
C THR A 168 -3.83 -7.21 -12.20
N LEU A 169 -3.97 -6.28 -13.17
CA LEU A 169 -3.56 -6.51 -14.54
C LEU A 169 -2.04 -6.74 -14.66
N ALA A 170 -1.21 -6.08 -13.85
CA ALA A 170 0.24 -6.29 -13.86
C ALA A 170 0.64 -7.76 -13.61
N GLN A 171 -0.18 -8.53 -12.91
CA GLN A 171 0.06 -9.97 -12.67
C GLN A 171 -0.05 -10.82 -13.95
N THR A 172 -0.74 -10.33 -14.98
CA THR A 172 -0.81 -11.03 -16.28
C THR A 172 0.37 -10.69 -17.19
N HIS A 173 1.42 -10.05 -16.65
CA HIS A 173 2.62 -9.62 -17.36
C HIS A 173 2.36 -8.84 -18.66
N PRO A 174 1.50 -7.80 -18.64
CA PRO A 174 1.30 -6.94 -19.81
C PRO A 174 2.59 -6.18 -20.14
N SER A 175 2.68 -5.66 -21.36
CA SER A 175 3.79 -4.78 -21.72
C SER A 175 3.85 -3.54 -20.83
N ALA A 176 5.05 -3.05 -20.55
CA ALA A 176 5.27 -1.82 -19.82
C ALA A 176 4.50 -0.63 -20.44
N GLN A 177 4.41 -0.59 -21.77
CA GLN A 177 3.68 0.44 -22.52
C GLN A 177 2.17 0.37 -22.26
N THR A 178 1.60 -0.84 -22.14
CA THR A 178 0.18 -1.03 -21.83
C THR A 178 -0.17 -0.43 -20.47
N LEU A 179 0.60 -0.76 -19.43
CA LEU A 179 0.36 -0.22 -18.08
C LEU A 179 0.50 1.30 -18.03
N LYS A 180 1.54 1.86 -18.66
CA LYS A 180 1.73 3.32 -18.74
C LYS A 180 0.55 4.01 -19.41
N ARG A 181 0.09 3.49 -20.56
CA ARG A 181 -1.07 4.05 -21.28
C ARG A 181 -2.34 4.02 -20.44
N LEU A 182 -2.61 2.92 -19.74
CA LEU A 182 -3.78 2.80 -18.88
C LEU A 182 -3.70 3.71 -17.65
N ALA A 183 -2.52 3.88 -17.07
CA ALA A 183 -2.31 4.81 -15.94
C ALA A 183 -2.54 6.27 -16.36
N VAL A 184 -2.03 6.69 -17.54
CA VAL A 184 -2.30 8.02 -18.09
C VAL A 184 -3.79 8.22 -18.34
N LYS A 185 -4.48 7.23 -18.94
CA LYS A 185 -5.93 7.30 -19.15
C LYS A 185 -6.68 7.41 -17.82
N LEU A 186 -6.33 6.59 -16.83
CA LEU A 186 -6.94 6.64 -15.50
C LEU A 186 -6.79 8.02 -14.87
N ARG A 187 -5.60 8.64 -14.97
CA ARG A 187 -5.39 10.01 -14.48
C ARG A 187 -6.28 11.02 -15.21
N MET A 188 -6.32 10.96 -16.54
CA MET A 188 -7.15 11.86 -17.36
C MET A 188 -8.61 11.78 -16.94
N ASP A 189 -9.15 10.56 -16.89
CA ASP A 189 -10.55 10.32 -16.55
C ASP A 189 -10.85 10.75 -15.10
N SER A 190 -9.90 10.58 -14.18
CA SER A 190 -10.06 11.02 -12.77
C SER A 190 -9.98 12.53 -12.58
N CYS A 191 -9.41 13.27 -13.53
CA CYS A 191 -9.26 14.74 -13.48
C CYS A 191 -10.24 15.50 -14.39
N ALA A 192 -10.98 14.81 -15.27
CA ALA A 192 -11.97 15.40 -16.18
C ALA A 192 -13.29 15.71 -15.48
#